data_AF-A0A399Z9Q7-F1
#
_entry.id   AF-A0A399Z9Q7-F1
#
_cell.length_a   1.000
_cell.length_b   1.000
_cell.length_c   1.000
_cell.angle_alpha   90.00
_cell.angle_beta   90.00
_cell.angle_gamma   90.00
#
_symmetry.space_group_name_H-M   'P 1'
#
loop_
_entity.id
_entity.type
_entity.pdbx_description
1 polymer ?
#
loop_
_entity_poly.entity_id
_entity_poly.type
_entity_poly.pdbx_seq_one_letter_code
_entity_poly.pdbx_strand_id
1 'polypeptide(L)'
;TANNSSRQLSAIRNLEANGFDELVAVMFDEHFEIVEAVSITHAVVAEYSVYRAHVNGHILHVRGKLLTDPRVRSLRGKLHSEHLPLQWTGCC
;
A
#
# COMPACT_ATOMS: atom_id res chain seq x y z
N THR A 1 1.67 10.63 -23.57
CA THR A 1 2.11 9.29 -23.17
C THR A 1 2.78 9.38 -21.82
N ALA A 2 2.08 9.00 -20.74
CA ALA A 2 2.63 9.02 -19.39
C ALA A 2 2.60 7.58 -18.84
N ASN A 3 3.48 6.72 -19.36
CA ASN A 3 3.72 5.41 -18.77
C ASN A 3 4.60 5.61 -17.54
N ASN A 4 3.99 6.00 -16.41
CA ASN A 4 4.68 6.09 -15.15
C ASN A 4 4.52 4.75 -14.42
N SER A 5 5.43 3.81 -14.68
CA SER A 5 5.52 2.52 -13.97
C SER A 5 6.17 2.65 -12.58
N SER A 6 6.31 3.87 -12.07
CA SER A 6 6.95 4.11 -10.77
C SER A 6 5.98 3.73 -9.66
N ARG A 7 6.31 2.65 -8.95
CA ARG A 7 5.64 2.30 -7.67
C ARG A 7 6.24 3.10 -6.51
N GLN A 8 6.65 4.34 -6.78
CA GLN A 8 7.30 5.20 -5.81
C GLN A 8 6.21 5.94 -5.04
N LEU A 9 6.13 5.69 -3.73
CA LEU A 9 5.24 6.43 -2.85
C LEU A 9 5.65 7.90 -2.81
N SER A 10 4.66 8.78 -2.57
CA SER A 10 4.92 10.18 -2.24
C SER A 10 5.86 10.26 -1.03
N ALA A 11 6.72 11.28 -1.02
CA ALA A 11 7.73 11.45 0.03
C ALA A 11 7.06 11.51 1.42
N ILE A 12 7.42 10.59 2.31
CA ILE A 12 6.93 10.57 3.69
C ILE A 12 7.73 11.63 4.46
N ARG A 13 7.05 12.69 4.89
CA ARG A 13 7.64 13.77 5.68
C ARG A 13 7.44 13.46 7.16
N ASN A 14 8.42 13.84 7.98
CA ASN A 14 8.35 13.72 9.43
C ASN A 14 8.16 12.28 9.95
N LEU A 15 8.86 11.32 9.31
CA LEU A 15 8.82 9.91 9.70
C LEU A 15 9.23 9.72 11.18
N GLU A 16 10.16 10.52 11.67
CA GLU A 16 10.67 10.43 13.05
C GLU A 16 9.67 10.91 14.13
N ALA A 17 8.61 11.63 13.74
CA ALA A 17 7.63 12.15 14.68
C ALA A 17 6.57 11.14 15.13
N ASN A 18 6.64 9.87 14.68
CA ASN A 18 5.65 8.83 14.98
C ASN A 18 4.20 9.30 14.77
N GLY A 19 3.94 10.10 13.72
CA GLY A 19 2.60 10.63 13.45
C GLY A 19 1.59 9.59 12.95
N PHE A 20 2.01 8.33 12.78
CA PHE A 20 1.20 7.21 12.33
C PHE A 20 1.78 5.90 12.87
N ASP A 21 0.90 4.96 13.25
CA ASP A 21 1.29 3.63 13.72
C ASP A 21 1.46 2.64 12.56
N GLU A 22 0.59 2.74 11.55
CA GLU A 22 0.60 1.93 10.34
C GLU A 22 0.51 2.79 9.07
N LEU A 23 1.30 2.42 8.07
CA LEU A 23 1.26 2.96 6.72
C LEU A 23 0.59 1.94 5.80
N VAL A 24 -0.52 2.34 5.17
CA VAL A 24 -1.20 1.51 4.18
C VAL A 24 -0.80 1.96 2.78
N ALA A 25 -0.23 1.05 1.99
CA ALA A 25 0.08 1.27 0.59
C ALA A 25 -0.93 0.51 -0.28
N VAL A 26 -1.63 1.24 -1.16
CA VAL A 26 -2.58 0.69 -2.12
C VAL A 26 -2.09 1.02 -3.53
N MET A 27 -1.97 -0.01 -4.36
CA MET A 27 -1.55 0.07 -5.76
C MET A 27 -2.73 -0.28 -6.65
N PHE A 28 -3.07 0.66 -7.54
CA PHE A 28 -4.13 0.52 -8.53
C PHE A 28 -3.52 0.25 -9.92
N ASP A 29 -4.23 -0.49 -10.77
CA ASP A 29 -3.90 -0.58 -12.19
C ASP A 29 -4.56 0.54 -13.01
N GLU A 30 -4.43 0.46 -14.33
CA GLU A 30 -5.01 1.39 -15.30
C GLU A 30 -6.55 1.38 -15.32
N HIS A 31 -7.17 0.34 -14.78
CA HIS A 31 -8.61 0.20 -14.64
C HIS A 31 -9.10 0.63 -13.26
N PHE A 32 -8.23 1.21 -12.42
CA PHE A 32 -8.51 1.54 -11.02
C PHE A 32 -8.84 0.33 -10.15
N GLU A 33 -8.45 -0.87 -10.58
CA GLU A 33 -8.60 -2.09 -9.79
C GLU A 33 -7.45 -2.22 -8.79
N ILE A 34 -7.76 -2.76 -7.62
CA ILE A 34 -6.77 -2.91 -6.55
C ILE A 34 -5.88 -4.10 -6.86
N VAL A 35 -4.68 -3.82 -7.37
CA VAL A 35 -3.68 -4.84 -7.66
C VAL A 35 -3.06 -5.37 -6.38
N GLU A 36 -2.74 -4.46 -5.46
CA GLU A 36 -2.05 -4.79 -4.23
C GLU A 36 -2.35 -3.77 -3.13
N ALA A 37 -2.64 -4.28 -1.93
CA ALA A 37 -2.86 -3.46 -0.75
C ALA A 37 -2.11 -4.10 0.42
N VAL A 38 -1.26 -3.33 1.09
CA VAL A 38 -0.46 -3.79 2.22
C VAL A 38 -0.47 -2.76 3.34
N SER A 39 -0.52 -3.23 4.59
CA SER A 39 -0.27 -2.44 5.78
C SER A 39 1.12 -2.73 6.34
N ILE A 40 1.86 -1.68 6.66
CA ILE A 40 3.24 -1.71 7.10
C ILE A 40 3.35 -0.89 8.38
N THR A 41 3.79 -1.50 9.48
CA THR A 41 4.01 -0.78 10.74
C THR A 41 5.12 0.27 10.60
N HIS A 42 5.04 1.36 11.34
CA HIS A 42 6.04 2.43 11.35
C HIS A 42 7.49 1.93 11.49
N ALA A 43 7.75 0.96 12.38
CA ALA A 43 9.09 0.40 12.57
C ALA A 43 9.67 -0.20 11.28
N VAL A 44 8.85 -0.89 10.50
CA VAL A 44 9.23 -1.48 9.21
C VAL A 44 9.38 -0.38 8.16
N VAL A 45 8.52 0.64 8.16
CA VAL A 45 8.67 1.79 7.26
C VAL A 45 10.01 2.50 7.52
N ALA A 46 10.36 2.74 8.78
CA ALA A 46 11.63 3.35 9.16
C ALA A 46 12.83 2.53 8.68
N GLU A 47 12.80 1.21 8.85
CA GLU A 47 13.86 0.29 8.46
C GLU A 47 14.08 0.22 6.93
N TYR A 48 12.99 0.22 6.16
CA TYR A 48 13.04 0.06 4.69
C TYR A 48 12.99 1.38 3.92
N SER A 49 12.74 2.51 4.59
CA SER A 49 12.72 3.82 3.93
C SER A 49 14.13 4.37 3.70
N VAL A 50 14.31 5.04 2.58
CA VAL A 50 15.57 5.73 2.26
C VAL A 50 15.32 7.23 2.28
N TYR A 51 16.03 7.95 3.15
CA TYR A 51 15.99 9.40 3.15
C TYR A 51 16.59 9.95 1.85
N ARG A 52 15.87 10.87 1.22
CA ARG A 52 16.29 11.54 -0.01
C ARG A 52 16.24 13.05 0.22
N ALA A 53 17.42 13.64 0.38
CA ALA A 53 17.58 15.08 0.62
C ALA A 53 16.91 15.95 -0.46
N HIS A 54 16.92 15.49 -1.72
CA HIS A 54 16.35 16.23 -2.84
C HIS A 54 14.81 16.39 -2.77
N VAL A 55 14.11 15.51 -2.05
CA VAL A 55 12.66 15.61 -1.83
C VAL A 55 12.32 15.99 -0.39
N ASN A 56 13.34 16.22 0.45
CA ASN A 56 13.24 16.46 1.89
C ASN A 56 12.27 15.47 2.57
N GLY A 57 12.49 14.18 2.32
CA GLY A 57 11.60 13.14 2.81
C GLY A 57 12.13 11.73 2.63
N HIS A 58 11.43 10.79 3.25
CA HIS A 58 11.72 9.37 3.18
C HIS A 58 10.97 8.75 2.01
N ILE A 59 11.68 8.00 1.16
CA ILE A 59 11.10 7.27 0.05
C ILE A 59 11.08 5.78 0.42
N LEU A 60 9.88 5.19 0.41
CA LEU A 60 9.68 3.76 0.60
C LEU A 60 9.35 3.12 -0.76
N HIS A 61 10.08 2.09 -1.13
CA HIS A 61 9.78 1.30 -2.32
C HIS A 61 9.05 0.02 -1.93
N VAL A 62 7.75 -0.05 -2.23
CA VAL A 62 6.91 -1.23 -1.96
C VAL A 62 7.13 -2.29 -3.04
N ARG A 63 8.28 -2.99 -2.96
CA ARG A 63 8.67 -4.06 -3.89
C ARG A 63 9.56 -5.10 -3.17
N GLY A 64 9.61 -6.30 -3.73
CA GLY A 64 10.60 -7.33 -3.37
C GLY A 64 10.55 -7.72 -1.89
N LYS A 65 11.67 -7.52 -1.18
CA LYS A 65 11.86 -7.97 0.21
C LYS A 65 10.82 -7.42 1.19
N LEU A 66 10.31 -6.20 0.96
CA LEU A 66 9.29 -5.61 1.82
C LEU A 66 7.97 -6.37 1.75
N LEU A 67 7.57 -6.85 0.55
CA LEU A 67 6.32 -7.59 0.36
C LEU A 67 6.39 -9.02 0.92
N THR A 68 7.60 -9.57 1.04
CA THR A 68 7.84 -10.89 1.63
C THR A 68 8.10 -10.86 3.13
N ASP A 69 8.24 -9.67 3.73
CA ASP A 69 8.50 -9.53 5.16
C ASP A 69 7.24 -9.95 5.95
N PRO A 70 7.34 -10.89 6.91
CA PRO A 70 6.18 -11.36 7.68
C PRO A 70 5.51 -10.26 8.52
N ARG A 71 6.20 -9.14 8.75
CA ARG A 71 5.65 -7.96 9.45
C ARG A 71 4.72 -7.13 8.56
N VAL A 72 4.73 -7.36 7.24
CA VAL A 72 3.86 -6.67 6.29
C VAL A 72 2.57 -7.46 6.10
N ARG A 73 1.43 -6.81 6.35
CA ARG A 73 0.12 -7.45 6.28
C ARG A 73 -0.53 -7.15 4.92
N SER A 74 -0.82 -8.18 4.12
CA SER A 74 -1.61 -8.00 2.91
C SER A 74 -3.08 -7.73 3.25
N LEU A 75 -3.62 -6.64 2.70
CA LEU A 75 -5.02 -6.24 2.78
C LEU A 75 -5.81 -6.68 1.54
N ARG A 76 -5.15 -7.22 0.51
CA ARG A 76 -5.78 -7.63 -0.77
C ARG A 76 -6.98 -8.57 -0.56
N GLY A 77 -6.88 -9.52 0.38
CA GLY A 77 -7.96 -10.46 0.67
C GLY A 77 -9.22 -9.83 1.29
N LYS A 78 -9.10 -8.66 1.93
CA LYS A 78 -10.25 -7.97 2.56
C LYS A 78 -11.04 -7.11 1.57
N LEU A 79 -10.38 -6.63 0.51
CA LEU A 79 -10.96 -5.70 -0.46
C LEU A 79 -11.81 -6.41 -1.53
N HIS A 80 -11.69 -7.73 -1.66
CA HIS A 80 -12.52 -8.56 -2.55
C HIS A 80 -13.86 -9.02 -1.93
N SER A 81 -14.25 -8.49 -0.75
CA SER A 81 -15.33 -9.08 0.06
C SER A 81 -16.75 -8.53 -0.14
N GLU A 82 -17.03 -7.78 -1.22
CA GLU A 82 -18.41 -7.31 -1.50
C GLU A 82 -18.87 -7.49 -2.96
N HIS A 83 -18.41 -8.53 -3.65
CA HIS A 83 -19.21 -9.13 -4.72
C HIS A 83 -19.99 -10.32 -4.14
N LEU A 84 -20.92 -10.05 -3.22
CA LEU A 84 -22.05 -10.95 -3.02
C LEU A 84 -22.97 -10.75 -4.22
N PRO A 85 -23.11 -11.71 -5.15
CA PRO A 85 -24.24 -11.65 -6.06
C PRO A 85 -25.49 -11.64 -5.18
N LEU A 86 -26.27 -10.57 -5.29
CA LEU A 86 -27.64 -10.54 -4.79
C LEU A 86 -28.42 -11.59 -5.59
N GLN A 87 -28.29 -12.85 -5.20
CA GLN A 87 -29.23 -13.90 -5.57
C GLN A 87 -30.52 -13.61 -4.81
N TRP A 88 -31.30 -12.68 -5.36
CA TRP A 88 -32.73 -12.60 -5.09
C TRP A 88 -33.34 -13.88 -5.66
N THR A 89 -33.31 -14.95 -4.87
CA THR A 89 -34.26 -16.04 -5.05
C THR A 89 -35.62 -15.46 -4.77
N GLY A 90 -36.34 -15.11 -5.84
CA GLY A 90 -37.79 -14.98 -5.78
C GLY A 90 -38.33 -16.26 -5.17
N CYS A 91 -38.79 -16.15 -3.93
CA CYS A 91 -39.61 -17.17 -3.29
C CYS A 91 -41.06 -16.69 -3.41
N CYS A 92 -41.90 -17.65 -3.80
CA CYS A 92 -43.27 -17.53 -4.27
C CYS A 92 -44.23 -16.80 -3.34
#